data_AF-A0AAW2WIH2-F1
#
_entry.id   AF-A0AAW2WIH2-F1
#
_cell.length_a   1.000
_cell.length_b   1.000
_cell.length_c   1.000
_cell.angle_alpha   90.00
_cell.angle_beta   90.00
_cell.angle_gamma   90.00
#
_symmetry.space_group_name_H-M   'P 1'
#
loop_
_entity.id
_entity.type
_entity.pdbx_description
1 polymer ?
#
loop_
_entity_poly.entity_id
_entity_poly.type
_entity_poly.pdbx_seq_one_letter_code
_entity_poly.pdbx_strand_id
1 'polypeptide(L)'
;MIEYFHSCWFDVKVEIRDLLSSLKNLNKLSKLASPIIVGAAVGSAALGARYLMRAWEAFKARPVVPRARKFYPGGFEQVMTRREAALILGVREHTVVEKIREAHRRVMVANHPDAGGSHYLASKINEAKDVLLKKGRSPDSAF
;
A
#
# COMPACT_ATOMS: atom_id res chain seq x y z
N MET A 1 7.22 3.69 -5.14
CA MET A 1 6.88 4.16 -3.77
C MET A 1 8.11 4.38 -2.90
N ILE A 2 9.25 3.73 -3.19
CA ILE A 2 10.51 3.92 -2.46
C ILE A 2 11.28 5.17 -2.96
N GLU A 3 11.18 5.51 -4.25
CA GLU A 3 11.90 6.68 -4.83
C GLU A 3 11.42 8.04 -4.30
N TYR A 4 10.11 8.21 -4.07
CA TYR A 4 9.56 9.44 -3.45
C TYR A 4 10.07 9.67 -2.03
N PHE A 5 10.38 8.58 -1.31
CA PHE A 5 10.89 8.67 0.06
C PHE A 5 12.33 9.18 0.09
N HIS A 6 13.13 8.82 -0.92
CA HIS A 6 14.52 9.27 -1.03
C HIS A 6 14.63 10.75 -1.40
N SER A 7 13.83 11.23 -2.35
CA SER A 7 13.86 12.64 -2.75
C SER A 7 13.38 13.57 -1.62
N CYS A 8 12.28 13.21 -0.95
CA CYS A 8 11.77 13.98 0.18
C CYS A 8 12.75 14.00 1.36
N TRP A 9 13.44 12.88 1.62
CA TRP A 9 14.46 12.80 2.67
C TRP A 9 15.73 13.61 2.33
N PHE A 10 16.11 13.68 1.06
CA PHE A 10 17.29 14.44 0.62
C PHE A 10 17.04 15.95 0.68
N ASP A 11 15.89 16.42 0.21
CA ASP A 11 15.51 17.84 0.27
C ASP A 11 15.43 18.36 1.71
N VAL A 12 14.80 17.60 2.61
CA VAL A 12 14.73 17.94 4.04
C VAL A 12 16.14 18.07 4.65
N LYS A 13 17.10 17.24 4.22
CA LYS A 13 18.46 17.23 4.78
C LYS A 13 19.30 18.42 4.29
N VAL A 14 19.05 18.92 3.08
CA VAL A 14 19.69 20.13 2.55
C VAL A 14 19.13 21.37 3.26
N GLU A 15 17.81 21.46 3.39
CA GLU A 15 17.13 22.57 4.05
C GLU A 15 17.49 22.67 5.54
N ILE A 16 17.63 21.53 6.24
CA ILE A 16 18.12 21.49 7.62
C ILE A 16 19.58 21.98 7.74
N ARG A 17 20.46 21.64 6.79
CA ARG A 17 21.87 22.08 6.82
C ARG A 17 21.97 23.59 6.62
N ASP A 18 21.17 24.12 5.71
CA ASP A 18 21.14 25.54 5.39
C ASP A 18 20.53 26.34 6.56
N LEU A 19 19.46 25.82 7.17
CA LEU A 19 18.90 26.37 8.42
C LEU A 19 19.92 26.36 9.57
N LEU A 20 20.67 25.27 9.75
CA LEU A 20 21.72 25.18 10.77
C LEU A 20 22.88 26.15 10.52
N SER A 21 23.21 26.43 9.25
CA SER A 21 24.20 27.44 8.89
C SER A 21 23.71 28.87 9.22
N SER A 22 22.41 29.13 9.01
CA SER A 22 21.75 30.40 9.31
C SER A 22 21.60 30.64 10.82
N LEU A 23 21.34 29.57 11.60
CA LEU A 23 21.31 29.60 13.06
C LEU A 23 22.66 29.98 13.69
N LYS A 24 23.79 29.60 13.08
CA LYS A 24 25.13 30.00 13.56
C LYS A 24 25.38 31.51 13.42
N ASN A 25 24.75 32.16 12.44
CA ASN A 25 24.83 33.61 12.24
C ASN A 25 23.97 34.40 13.25
N LEU A 26 22.93 33.78 13.83
CA LEU A 26 22.06 34.40 14.83
C LEU A 26 22.74 34.63 16.20
N ASN A 27 23.83 33.91 16.51
CA ASN A 27 24.65 34.17 17.70
C ASN A 27 25.36 35.54 17.66
N LYS A 28 25.43 36.19 16.49
CA LYS A 28 25.95 37.56 16.36
C LYS A 28 24.91 38.62 16.74
N LEU A 29 23.63 38.27 16.71
CA LEU A 29 22.46 39.12 17.00
C LEU A 29 21.99 39.08 18.47
N SER A 30 22.46 38.11 19.27
CA SER A 30 22.11 37.98 20.69
C SER A 30 22.68 39.11 21.58
N LYS A 31 23.59 39.94 21.07
CA LYS A 31 24.19 41.05 21.83
C LYS A 31 23.24 42.24 22.05
N LEU A 32 22.08 42.27 21.39
CA LEU A 32 21.10 43.38 21.45
C LEU A 32 19.64 42.85 21.49
N ALA A 33 19.36 41.80 22.26
CA ALA A 33 18.03 41.21 22.31
C ALA A 33 17.08 42.00 23.23
N SER A 34 16.30 42.92 22.63
CA SER A 34 15.19 43.59 23.32
C SER A 34 14.09 42.58 23.71
N PRO A 35 13.41 42.72 24.87
CA PRO A 35 12.40 41.77 25.36
C PRO A 35 11.29 41.41 24.37
N ILE A 36 10.94 42.35 23.48
CA ILE A 36 9.93 42.19 22.44
C ILE A 36 10.34 41.13 21.40
N ILE A 37 11.63 41.11 21.02
CA ILE A 37 12.16 40.17 20.02
C ILE A 37 12.13 38.74 20.58
N VAL A 38 12.51 38.60 21.86
CA VAL A 38 12.46 37.31 22.55
C VAL A 38 11.02 36.79 22.63
N GLY A 39 10.06 37.65 23.00
CA GLY A 39 8.64 37.29 23.04
C GLY A 39 8.08 36.86 21.68
N ALA A 40 8.39 37.60 20.61
CA ALA A 40 7.95 37.27 19.25
C ALA A 40 8.57 35.95 18.73
N ALA A 41 9.85 35.70 19.04
CA ALA A 41 10.54 34.48 18.65
C ALA A 41 9.95 33.23 19.32
N VAL A 42 9.68 33.29 20.63
CA VAL A 42 9.07 32.17 21.36
C VAL A 42 7.64 31.91 20.88
N GLY A 43 6.85 32.98 20.67
CA GLY A 43 5.49 32.86 20.16
C GLY A 43 5.41 32.21 18.78
N SER A 44 6.26 32.65 17.84
CA SER A 44 6.31 32.08 16.49
C SER A 44 6.79 30.61 16.49
N ALA A 45 7.80 30.27 17.30
CA ALA A 45 8.27 28.90 17.44
C ALA A 45 7.18 27.96 17.99
N ALA A 46 6.42 28.40 19.00
CA ALA A 46 5.34 27.60 19.58
C ALA A 46 4.20 27.33 18.57
N LEU A 47 3.82 28.33 17.77
CA LEU A 47 2.82 28.17 16.71
C LEU A 47 3.32 27.24 15.59
N GLY A 48 4.58 27.39 15.18
CA GLY A 48 5.22 26.51 14.22
C GLY A 48 5.24 25.05 14.70
N ALA A 49 5.68 24.80 15.93
CA ALA A 49 5.70 23.46 16.52
C ALA A 49 4.30 22.82 16.57
N ARG A 50 3.27 23.60 16.98
CA ARG A 50 1.88 23.12 17.01
C ARG A 50 1.36 22.76 15.62
N TYR A 51 1.68 23.56 14.61
CA TYR A 51 1.30 23.28 13.22
C TYR A 51 1.95 22.00 12.72
N LEU A 52 3.25 21.83 12.95
CA LEU A 52 4.02 20.66 12.52
C LEU A 52 3.50 19.38 13.19
N MET A 53 3.19 19.38 14.49
CA MET A 53 2.63 18.21 15.17
C MET A 53 1.30 17.77 14.58
N ARG A 54 0.40 18.71 14.29
CA ARG A 54 -0.89 18.39 13.64
C ARG A 54 -0.71 17.87 12.22
N ALA A 55 0.21 18.45 11.46
CA ALA A 55 0.55 17.96 10.13
C ALA A 55 1.12 16.53 10.19
N TRP A 56 1.92 16.22 11.21
CA TRP A 56 2.50 14.90 11.43
C TRP A 56 1.46 13.86 11.85
N GLU A 57 0.55 14.23 12.75
CA GLU A 57 -0.59 13.38 13.12
C GLU A 57 -1.49 13.09 11.92
N ALA A 58 -1.82 14.10 11.12
CA ALA A 58 -2.60 13.93 9.89
C ALA A 58 -1.86 13.07 8.85
N PHE A 59 -0.53 13.17 8.78
CA PHE A 59 0.28 12.32 7.91
C PHE A 59 0.26 10.86 8.36
N LYS A 60 0.40 10.60 9.66
CA LYS A 60 0.30 9.24 10.24
C LYS A 60 -1.11 8.67 10.15
N ALA A 61 -2.13 9.51 10.26
CA ALA A 61 -3.53 9.13 10.16
C ALA A 61 -4.03 8.96 8.72
N ARG A 62 -3.14 9.04 7.70
CA ARG A 62 -3.53 8.82 6.31
C ARG A 62 -4.09 7.40 6.18
N PRO A 63 -5.40 7.24 5.90
CA PRO A 63 -5.97 5.92 5.70
C PRO A 63 -5.34 5.32 4.45
N VAL A 64 -4.97 4.03 4.51
CA VAL A 64 -4.61 3.28 3.30
C VAL A 64 -5.89 3.18 2.47
N VAL A 65 -6.08 4.13 1.54
CA VAL A 65 -7.22 4.09 0.62
C VAL A 65 -7.02 2.88 -0.29
N PRO A 66 -7.87 1.83 -0.20
CA PRO A 66 -7.79 0.74 -1.15
C PRO A 66 -8.09 1.35 -2.51
N ARG A 67 -7.15 1.27 -3.46
CA ARG A 67 -7.42 1.70 -4.83
C ARG A 67 -8.64 0.92 -5.30
N ALA A 68 -9.70 1.63 -5.68
CA ALA A 68 -10.86 1.04 -6.31
C ALA A 68 -10.37 0.24 -7.53
N ARG A 69 -10.40 -1.08 -7.44
CA ARG A 69 -10.06 -1.95 -8.55
C ARG A 69 -11.17 -1.80 -9.57
N LYS A 70 -10.82 -1.57 -10.84
CA LYS A 70 -11.80 -1.58 -11.91
C LYS A 70 -12.47 -2.96 -11.92
N PHE A 71 -13.78 -2.99 -11.74
CA PHE A 71 -14.56 -4.22 -11.86
C PHE A 71 -14.61 -4.61 -13.35
N TYR A 72 -14.50 -5.91 -13.64
CA TYR A 72 -14.73 -6.41 -14.98
C TYR A 72 -16.25 -6.37 -15.25
N PRO A 73 -16.71 -5.69 -16.32
CA PRO A 73 -18.11 -5.70 -16.65
C PRO A 73 -18.54 -7.10 -17.12
N GLY A 74 -19.69 -7.58 -16.65
CA GLY A 74 -20.24 -8.90 -16.99
C GLY A 74 -20.32 -9.84 -15.80
N GLY A 75 -20.84 -11.04 -16.05
CA GLY A 75 -20.85 -12.16 -15.10
C GLY A 75 -19.70 -13.14 -15.37
N PHE A 76 -19.74 -14.29 -14.68
CA PHE A 76 -18.83 -15.39 -14.99
C PHE A 76 -19.14 -15.98 -16.37
N GLU A 77 -18.12 -16.49 -17.04
CA GLU A 77 -18.28 -17.23 -18.28
C GLU A 77 -19.02 -18.56 -18.00
N GLN A 78 -19.79 -19.04 -18.98
CA GLN A 78 -20.52 -20.31 -18.85
C GLN A 78 -19.57 -21.49 -18.67
N VAL A 79 -18.42 -21.44 -19.35
CA VAL A 79 -17.34 -22.42 -19.28
C VAL A 79 -16.11 -21.71 -18.72
N MET A 80 -15.56 -22.19 -17.60
CA MET A 80 -14.41 -21.55 -16.96
C MET A 80 -13.17 -21.58 -17.85
N THR A 81 -12.75 -20.41 -18.33
CA THR A 81 -11.52 -20.28 -19.09
C THR A 81 -10.31 -20.13 -18.17
N ARG A 82 -9.13 -20.46 -18.70
CA ARG A 82 -7.87 -20.33 -17.94
C ARG A 82 -7.60 -18.88 -17.52
N ARG A 83 -7.99 -17.93 -18.36
CA ARG A 83 -7.86 -16.49 -18.10
C ARG A 83 -8.79 -16.06 -16.96
N GLU A 84 -10.05 -16.47 -17.00
CA GLU A 84 -11.02 -16.20 -15.93
C GLU A 84 -10.56 -16.82 -14.60
N ALA A 85 -10.10 -18.08 -14.62
CA ALA A 85 -9.58 -18.76 -13.43
C ALA A 85 -8.40 -18.01 -12.79
N ALA A 86 -7.49 -17.50 -13.61
CA ALA A 86 -6.37 -16.69 -13.16
C ALA A 86 -6.83 -15.36 -12.54
N LEU A 87 -7.86 -14.72 -13.11
CA LEU A 87 -8.46 -13.50 -12.57
C LEU A 87 -9.15 -13.73 -11.22
N ILE A 88 -9.91 -14.84 -11.08
CA ILE A 88 -10.61 -15.21 -9.83
C ILE A 88 -9.61 -15.42 -8.69
N LEU A 89 -8.53 -16.16 -8.95
CA LEU A 89 -7.51 -16.45 -7.93
C LEU A 89 -6.48 -15.31 -7.77
N GLY A 90 -6.49 -14.30 -8.64
CA GLY A 90 -5.54 -13.18 -8.60
C GLY A 90 -4.10 -13.59 -8.90
N VAL A 91 -3.91 -14.62 -9.72
CA VAL A 91 -2.60 -15.15 -10.13
C VAL A 91 -2.38 -14.98 -11.63
N ARG A 92 -1.13 -15.15 -12.09
CA ARG A 92 -0.86 -15.22 -13.54
C ARG A 92 -1.25 -16.59 -14.07
N GLU A 93 -1.63 -16.68 -15.34
CA GLU A 93 -1.98 -17.97 -15.96
C GLU A 93 -0.88 -19.03 -15.85
N HIS A 94 0.38 -18.61 -15.93
CA HIS A 94 1.59 -19.46 -15.88
C HIS A 94 2.23 -19.54 -14.48
N THR A 95 1.42 -19.44 -13.42
CA THR A 95 1.92 -19.49 -12.04
C THR A 95 2.23 -20.92 -11.59
N VAL A 96 3.21 -21.08 -10.70
CA VAL A 96 3.59 -22.36 -10.07
C VAL A 96 2.44 -22.94 -9.25
N VAL A 97 2.30 -24.28 -9.25
CA VAL A 97 1.25 -25.05 -8.55
C VAL A 97 1.09 -24.63 -7.08
N GLU A 98 2.19 -24.45 -6.34
CA GLU A 98 2.13 -24.09 -4.91
C GLU A 98 1.48 -22.73 -4.68
N LYS A 99 1.78 -21.74 -5.52
CA LYS A 99 1.16 -20.42 -5.45
C LYS A 99 -0.33 -20.47 -5.81
N ILE A 100 -0.74 -21.37 -6.69
CA ILE A 100 -2.16 -21.58 -7.03
C ILE A 100 -2.90 -22.13 -5.81
N ARG A 101 -2.33 -23.12 -5.10
CA ARG A 101 -2.92 -23.69 -3.88
C ARG A 101 -3.02 -22.66 -2.76
N GLU A 102 -1.98 -21.87 -2.56
CA GLU A 102 -1.97 -20.81 -1.56
C GLU A 102 -3.02 -19.73 -1.87
N ALA A 103 -3.12 -19.30 -3.12
CA ALA A 103 -4.13 -18.34 -3.57
C ALA A 103 -5.54 -18.90 -3.41
N HIS A 104 -5.78 -20.16 -3.78
CA HIS A 104 -7.05 -20.84 -3.59
C HIS A 104 -7.47 -20.87 -2.12
N ARG A 105 -6.57 -21.26 -1.21
CA ARG A 105 -6.84 -21.25 0.23
C ARG A 105 -7.22 -19.85 0.71
N ARG A 106 -6.48 -18.82 0.30
CA ARG A 106 -6.72 -17.43 0.71
C ARG A 106 -8.08 -16.92 0.26
N VAL A 107 -8.43 -17.15 -1.02
CA VAL A 107 -9.69 -16.68 -1.60
C VAL A 107 -10.87 -17.49 -1.07
N MET A 108 -10.70 -18.81 -0.87
CA MET A 108 -11.75 -19.67 -0.30
C MET A 108 -12.09 -19.31 1.13
N VAL A 109 -11.10 -19.05 2.01
CA VAL A 109 -11.35 -18.65 3.41
C VAL A 109 -12.17 -17.35 3.47
N ALA A 110 -11.90 -16.40 2.58
CA ALA A 110 -12.65 -15.15 2.51
C ALA A 110 -14.08 -15.31 1.95
N ASN A 111 -14.37 -16.38 1.21
CA ASN A 111 -15.65 -16.60 0.52
C ASN A 111 -16.35 -17.89 0.98
N HIS A 112 -15.94 -18.46 2.11
CA HIS A 112 -16.47 -19.72 2.58
C HIS A 112 -17.97 -19.60 2.87
N PRO A 113 -18.84 -20.55 2.45
CA PRO A 113 -20.28 -20.47 2.68
C PRO A 113 -20.63 -20.34 4.17
N ASP A 114 -19.92 -21.09 5.02
CA ASP A 114 -20.13 -21.04 6.48
C ASP A 114 -19.73 -19.70 7.12
N ALA A 115 -18.93 -18.88 6.43
CA ALA A 115 -18.56 -17.53 6.88
C ALA A 115 -19.46 -16.44 6.26
N GLY A 116 -20.61 -16.82 5.69
CA GLY A 116 -21.53 -15.91 4.99
C GLY A 116 -21.18 -15.69 3.51
N GLY A 117 -20.28 -16.49 2.94
CA GLY A 117 -19.97 -16.48 1.52
C GLY A 117 -21.07 -17.12 0.65
N SER A 118 -21.03 -16.86 -0.65
CA SER A 118 -21.97 -17.49 -1.59
C SER A 118 -21.49 -18.89 -2.00
N HIS A 119 -22.38 -19.88 -1.94
CA HIS A 119 -22.12 -21.22 -2.49
C HIS A 119 -21.70 -21.16 -3.97
N TYR A 120 -22.31 -20.25 -4.75
CA TYR A 120 -21.97 -20.09 -6.17
C TYR A 120 -20.53 -19.59 -6.35
N LEU A 121 -20.10 -18.62 -5.54
CA LEU A 121 -18.72 -18.11 -5.58
C LEU A 121 -17.71 -19.19 -5.16
N ALA A 122 -18.01 -19.93 -4.09
CA ALA A 122 -17.16 -21.03 -3.63
C ALA A 122 -16.99 -22.10 -4.73
N SER A 123 -18.07 -22.46 -5.44
CA SER A 123 -18.03 -23.37 -6.58
C SER A 123 -17.15 -22.83 -7.72
N LYS A 124 -17.27 -21.54 -8.07
CA LYS A 124 -16.44 -20.90 -9.10
C LYS A 124 -14.95 -20.83 -8.72
N ILE A 125 -14.65 -20.61 -7.44
CA ILE A 125 -13.27 -20.64 -6.92
C ILE A 125 -12.67 -22.05 -7.02
N ASN A 126 -13.46 -23.09 -6.76
CA ASN A 126 -13.03 -24.48 -6.92
C ASN A 126 -12.81 -24.85 -8.39
N GLU A 127 -13.73 -24.46 -9.27
CA GLU A 127 -13.60 -24.64 -10.72
C GLU A 127 -12.33 -23.97 -11.26
N ALA A 128 -12.04 -22.73 -10.83
CA ALA A 128 -10.82 -22.01 -11.20
C ALA A 128 -9.54 -22.75 -10.80
N LYS A 129 -9.49 -23.30 -9.58
CA LYS A 129 -8.36 -24.11 -9.10
C LYS A 129 -8.15 -25.32 -10.01
N ASP A 130 -9.22 -26.05 -10.34
CA ASP A 130 -9.13 -27.27 -11.13
C ASP A 130 -8.66 -27.00 -12.56
N VAL A 131 -9.11 -25.91 -13.18
CA VAL A 131 -8.66 -25.47 -14.51
C VAL A 131 -7.17 -25.13 -14.53
N LEU A 132 -6.67 -24.40 -13.52
CA LEU A 132 -5.24 -24.04 -13.48
C LEU A 132 -4.34 -25.23 -13.15
N LEU A 133 -4.80 -26.17 -12.31
CA LEU A 133 -4.05 -27.36 -11.93
C LEU A 133 -4.01 -28.44 -13.03
N LYS A 134 -5.01 -28.51 -13.91
CA LYS A 134 -5.05 -29.48 -15.02
C LYS A 134 -3.82 -29.40 -15.92
N LYS A 135 -3.21 -28.22 -16.10
CA LYS A 135 -1.99 -28.07 -16.92
C LYS A 135 -0.72 -28.66 -16.26
N GLY A 136 -0.71 -28.87 -14.94
CA GLY A 136 0.37 -29.57 -14.25
C GLY A 136 0.31 -31.10 -14.41
N ARG A 137 -0.84 -31.63 -14.85
CA ARG A 137 -1.00 -33.01 -15.31
C ARG A 137 -1.05 -33.02 -16.84
N SER A 138 0.09 -32.76 -17.48
CA SER A 138 0.29 -33.28 -18.83
C SER A 138 0.25 -34.82 -18.74
N PRO A 139 -0.43 -35.53 -19.66
CA PRO A 139 -0.33 -36.99 -19.78
C PRO A 139 1.10 -37.47 -20.12
N ASP A 140 2.02 -36.55 -20.40
CA ASP A 140 3.37 -36.81 -20.91
C ASP A 140 4.38 -37.30 -19.84
N SER A 141 3.94 -37.55 -18.60
CA SER A 141 4.80 -38.10 -17.53
C SER A 141 4.51 -39.56 -17.17
N ALA A 142 3.72 -40.26 -17.99
CA ALA A 142 3.34 -41.66 -17.79
C ALA A 142 4.01 -42.65 -18.76
N PHE A 143 5.04 -42.24 -19.50
CA PHE A 143 5.82 -43.11 -20.39
C PHE A 143 7.32 -42.83 -20.26
#